data_AF-A0A0C9S0K3-F1
#
_entry.id   AF-A0A0C9S0K3-F1
#
_cell.length_a   1.000
_cell.length_b   1.000
_cell.length_c   1.000
_cell.angle_alpha   90.00
_cell.angle_beta   90.00
_cell.angle_gamma   90.00
#
_symmetry.space_group_name_H-M   'P 1'
#
loop_
_entity.id
_entity.type
_entity.pdbx_description
1 polymer ?
#
loop_
_entity_poly.entity_id
_entity_poly.type
_entity_poly.pdbx_seq_one_letter_code
_entity_poly.pdbx_strand_id
1 'polypeptide(L)'
;MPNTQSKKVACYYVWNRMKKGTLMPDDVDPYICTHILMGFSSVENSTLVPTQPKDVEGYKLIVSLKKKNPNLKVMLSSGGGREFSEAASSAENRTKFINSTYELLSKYGFDGFDIDWEFPAWNGLPAMDRINFILLLKELRLADKQDKYILSVAVAAPKTVIDVSYDIPNMAKYVDFINLMSYDYHDYSWYMPFTGHNSPLFKRSVESGYFATLNTAWSAQYWVEKGLPRSKLLVGIPTYSHSYKLVVPFMHGFDAAAVGNGLGELSYSEVCDFFERRCNSSVR
;
A
#
# COMPACT_ATOMS: atom_id res chain seq x y z
N MET A 1 10.18 -16.25 28.79
CA MET A 1 10.94 -15.47 27.79
C MET A 1 9.94 -14.96 26.76
N PRO A 2 9.91 -13.67 26.42
CA PRO A 2 9.06 -13.21 25.34
C PRO A 2 9.57 -13.85 24.05
N ASN A 3 8.71 -14.65 23.42
CA ASN A 3 8.95 -15.27 22.13
C ASN A 3 9.26 -14.14 21.14
N THR A 4 10.52 -13.98 20.74
CA THR A 4 10.93 -13.00 19.72
C THR A 4 10.43 -13.46 18.38
N GLN A 5 9.14 -13.25 18.14
CA GLN A 5 8.55 -13.39 16.82
C GLN A 5 9.31 -12.42 15.91
N SER A 6 10.03 -12.97 14.93
CA SER A 6 10.79 -12.16 13.97
C SER A 6 9.86 -11.10 13.37
N LYS A 7 10.30 -9.83 13.37
CA LYS A 7 9.48 -8.72 12.85
C LYS A 7 9.24 -8.93 11.36
N LYS A 8 8.00 -8.69 10.91
CA LYS A 8 7.68 -8.74 9.48
C LYS A 8 8.23 -7.51 8.77
N VAL A 9 8.81 -7.71 7.59
CA VAL A 9 9.21 -6.67 6.66
C VAL A 9 8.54 -7.02 5.33
N ALA A 10 7.48 -6.29 5.01
CA ALA A 10 6.67 -6.46 3.81
C ALA A 10 7.10 -5.41 2.79
N CYS A 11 7.56 -5.86 1.62
CA CYS A 11 8.07 -4.99 0.57
C CYS A 11 7.17 -5.10 -0.66
N TYR A 12 6.56 -3.99 -1.07
CA TYR A 12 5.86 -3.92 -2.35
C TYR A 12 6.88 -3.90 -3.49
N TYR A 13 6.68 -4.78 -4.46
CA TYR A 13 7.47 -4.83 -5.68
C TYR A 13 6.54 -4.62 -6.87
N VAL A 14 6.72 -3.50 -7.57
CA VAL A 14 5.95 -3.14 -8.75
C VAL A 14 6.87 -3.16 -9.97
N TRP A 15 6.60 -4.06 -10.90
CA TRP A 15 7.47 -4.23 -12.07
C TRP A 15 7.11 -3.27 -13.20
N ASN A 16 7.78 -2.11 -13.24
CA ASN A 16 7.62 -1.15 -14.34
C ASN A 16 8.54 -1.48 -15.53
N ARG A 17 8.04 -2.30 -16.46
CA ARG A 17 8.76 -2.70 -17.69
C ARG A 17 9.12 -1.54 -18.63
N MET A 18 8.44 -0.40 -18.51
CA MET A 18 8.62 0.74 -19.41
C MET A 18 9.73 1.69 -18.92
N LYS A 19 10.07 1.65 -17.63
CA LYS A 19 11.11 2.51 -17.05
C LYS A 19 12.48 1.83 -17.22
N LYS A 20 13.42 2.54 -17.82
CA LYS A 20 14.80 2.08 -17.98
C LYS A 20 15.48 2.07 -16.61
N GLY A 21 16.24 1.02 -16.30
CA GLY A 21 16.87 0.85 -14.98
C GLY A 21 15.94 0.34 -13.88
N THR A 22 14.73 -0.14 -14.24
CA THR A 22 13.86 -0.85 -13.29
C THR A 22 14.56 -2.12 -12.79
N LEU A 23 14.47 -2.35 -11.48
CA LEU A 23 14.94 -3.59 -10.85
C LEU A 23 14.17 -4.79 -11.40
N MET A 24 14.87 -5.74 -12.00
CA MET A 24 14.27 -6.96 -12.54
C MET A 24 13.80 -7.88 -11.39
N PRO A 25 12.75 -8.69 -11.59
CA PRO A 25 12.19 -9.48 -10.49
C PRO A 25 13.19 -10.50 -9.89
N ASP A 26 14.09 -11.04 -10.70
CA ASP A 26 15.11 -12.02 -10.28
C ASP A 26 16.36 -11.40 -9.65
N ASP A 27 16.54 -10.09 -9.80
CA ASP A 27 17.58 -9.26 -9.18
C ASP A 27 17.19 -8.77 -7.77
N VAL A 28 15.93 -8.92 -7.36
CA VAL A 28 15.51 -8.59 -5.99
C VAL A 28 16.24 -9.51 -5.01
N ASP A 29 16.93 -8.92 -4.02
CA ASP A 29 17.58 -9.66 -2.95
C ASP A 29 16.50 -10.31 -2.04
N PRO A 30 16.42 -11.65 -2.01
CA PRO A 30 15.38 -12.37 -1.29
C PRO A 30 15.56 -12.39 0.24
N TYR A 31 16.61 -11.76 0.77
CA TYR A 31 16.91 -11.72 2.21
C TYR A 31 16.58 -10.39 2.89
N ILE A 32 16.29 -9.32 2.12
CA ILE A 32 15.94 -8.00 2.68
C ILE A 32 14.57 -8.02 3.35
N CYS A 33 13.61 -8.70 2.72
CA CYS A 33 12.20 -8.68 3.12
C CYS A 33 11.77 -10.08 3.57
N THR A 34 10.86 -10.15 4.55
CA THR A 34 10.24 -11.43 4.91
C THR A 34 9.05 -11.76 4.01
N HIS A 35 8.40 -10.72 3.48
CA HIS A 35 7.30 -10.83 2.53
C HIS A 35 7.56 -9.90 1.34
N ILE A 36 7.37 -10.39 0.11
CA ILE A 36 7.29 -9.56 -1.10
C ILE A 36 5.84 -9.54 -1.56
N LEU A 37 5.29 -8.36 -1.77
CA LEU A 37 3.94 -8.12 -2.27
C LEU A 37 4.07 -7.68 -3.73
N MET A 38 3.83 -8.61 -4.65
CA MET A 38 3.91 -8.36 -6.08
C MET A 38 2.70 -7.54 -6.53
N GLY A 39 2.95 -6.27 -6.85
CA GLY A 39 1.97 -5.35 -7.38
C GLY A 39 2.04 -5.25 -8.92
N PHE A 40 0.94 -5.19 -9.66
CA PHE A 40 -0.43 -5.45 -9.22
C PHE A 40 -1.17 -6.33 -10.23
N SER A 41 -2.06 -7.18 -9.73
CA SER A 41 -3.19 -7.71 -10.49
C SER A 41 -4.33 -6.69 -10.55
N SER A 42 -5.32 -6.95 -11.41
CA SER A 42 -6.54 -6.16 -11.54
C SER A 42 -7.78 -6.99 -11.22
N VAL A 43 -8.90 -6.30 -11.00
CA VAL A 43 -10.22 -6.92 -10.82
C VAL A 43 -11.07 -6.57 -12.03
N GLU A 44 -11.52 -7.57 -12.78
CA GLU A 44 -12.36 -7.39 -13.97
C GLU A 44 -13.59 -8.29 -13.90
N ASN A 45 -14.78 -7.72 -14.03
CA ASN A 45 -16.06 -8.45 -13.94
C ASN A 45 -16.09 -9.37 -12.70
N SER A 46 -15.73 -8.82 -11.53
CA SER A 46 -15.64 -9.55 -10.25
C SER A 46 -14.69 -10.77 -10.28
N THR A 47 -13.61 -10.71 -11.07
CA THR A 47 -12.60 -11.78 -11.22
C THR A 47 -11.21 -11.20 -11.05
N LEU A 48 -10.32 -11.87 -10.32
CA LEU A 48 -8.92 -11.46 -10.22
C LEU A 48 -8.15 -11.89 -11.48
N VAL A 49 -7.48 -10.94 -12.14
CA VAL A 49 -6.75 -11.17 -13.39
C VAL A 49 -5.38 -10.48 -13.38
N PRO A 50 -4.37 -11.00 -14.12
CA PRO A 50 -3.17 -10.22 -14.40
C PRO A 50 -3.54 -8.95 -15.16
N THR A 51 -2.96 -7.81 -14.77
CA THR A 51 -3.23 -6.51 -15.42
C THR A 51 -2.86 -6.54 -16.91
N GLN A 52 -1.77 -7.24 -17.24
CA GLN A 52 -1.34 -7.49 -18.61
C GLN A 52 -0.88 -8.94 -18.76
N PRO A 53 -1.02 -9.55 -19.96
CA PRO A 53 -0.57 -10.94 -20.19
C PRO A 53 0.89 -11.19 -19.81
N LYS A 54 1.76 -10.18 -19.98
CA LYS A 54 3.19 -10.27 -19.68
C LYS A 54 3.51 -10.25 -18.17
N ASP A 55 2.57 -9.88 -17.30
CA ASP A 55 2.81 -9.84 -15.84
C ASP A 55 3.04 -11.25 -15.27
N VAL A 56 2.51 -12.26 -15.95
CA VAL A 56 2.72 -13.68 -15.64
C VAL A 56 4.20 -14.06 -15.61
N GLU A 57 5.04 -13.44 -16.45
CA GLU A 57 6.49 -13.66 -16.40
C GLU A 57 7.08 -13.14 -15.09
N GLY A 58 6.69 -11.92 -14.70
CA GLY A 58 7.11 -11.31 -13.44
C GLY A 58 6.66 -12.13 -12.23
N TYR A 59 5.44 -12.68 -12.25
CA TYR A 59 4.93 -13.56 -11.20
C TYR A 59 5.80 -14.79 -11.02
N LYS A 60 6.19 -15.46 -12.12
CA LYS A 60 7.05 -16.64 -12.07
C LYS A 60 8.44 -16.30 -11.55
N LEU A 61 9.02 -15.19 -12.01
CA LEU A 61 10.36 -14.77 -11.60
C LEU A 61 10.41 -14.40 -10.12
N ILE A 62 9.47 -13.58 -9.64
CA ILE A 62 9.45 -13.14 -8.24
C ILE A 62 9.15 -14.32 -7.29
N VAL A 63 8.24 -15.23 -7.65
CA VAL A 63 7.98 -16.45 -6.86
C VAL A 63 9.21 -17.36 -6.83
N SER A 64 10.01 -17.40 -7.91
CA SER A 64 11.21 -18.23 -7.97
C SER A 64 12.29 -17.84 -6.95
N LEU A 65 12.25 -16.63 -6.42
CA LEU A 65 13.14 -16.17 -5.35
C LEU A 65 13.06 -17.03 -4.09
N LYS A 66 11.92 -17.72 -3.86
CA LYS A 66 11.78 -18.69 -2.77
C LYS A 66 12.73 -19.88 -2.87
N LYS A 67 13.25 -20.17 -4.08
CA LYS A 67 14.32 -21.19 -4.25
C LYS A 67 15.64 -20.74 -3.64
N LYS A 68 15.91 -19.42 -3.64
CA LYS A 68 17.09 -18.82 -3.01
C LYS A 68 16.88 -18.68 -1.50
N ASN A 69 15.70 -18.26 -1.05
CA ASN A 69 15.33 -18.17 0.37
C ASN A 69 13.99 -18.87 0.64
N PRO A 70 13.98 -20.14 1.13
CA PRO A 70 12.75 -20.88 1.41
C PRO A 70 11.86 -20.27 2.51
N ASN A 71 12.38 -19.35 3.32
CA ASN A 71 11.59 -18.66 4.35
C ASN A 71 10.83 -17.44 3.81
N LEU A 72 11.20 -16.95 2.63
CA LEU A 72 10.53 -15.83 1.97
C LEU A 72 9.08 -16.17 1.64
N LYS A 73 8.16 -15.24 1.91
CA LYS A 73 6.78 -15.29 1.45
C LYS A 73 6.59 -14.35 0.27
N VAL A 74 5.94 -14.82 -0.77
CA VAL A 74 5.63 -14.01 -1.96
C VAL A 74 4.12 -13.99 -2.13
N MET A 75 3.53 -12.81 -2.01
CA MET A 75 2.09 -12.57 -2.07
C MET A 75 1.77 -11.79 -3.35
N LEU A 76 0.55 -11.97 -3.87
CA LEU A 76 0.02 -11.15 -4.96
C LEU A 76 -0.79 -10.00 -4.37
N SER A 77 -0.53 -8.77 -4.79
CA SER A 77 -1.33 -7.61 -4.41
C SER A 77 -2.19 -7.14 -5.57
N SER A 78 -3.41 -6.68 -5.27
CA SER A 78 -4.33 -6.14 -6.26
C SER A 78 -4.82 -4.76 -5.83
N GLY A 79 -4.54 -3.76 -6.66
CA GLY A 79 -5.04 -2.39 -6.50
C GLY A 79 -6.42 -2.22 -7.14
N GLY A 80 -7.12 -1.15 -6.77
CA GLY A 80 -8.36 -0.73 -7.42
C GLY A 80 -9.29 0.05 -6.51
N GLY A 81 -10.48 0.38 -7.02
CA GLY A 81 -11.49 1.11 -6.26
C GLY A 81 -12.89 0.63 -6.58
N ARG A 82 -13.43 1.10 -7.70
CA ARG A 82 -14.79 0.76 -8.13
C ARG A 82 -14.95 -0.73 -8.46
N GLU A 83 -13.89 -1.35 -8.96
CA GLU A 83 -13.84 -2.75 -9.34
C GLU A 83 -14.01 -3.66 -8.11
N PHE A 84 -13.42 -3.27 -6.97
CA PHE A 84 -13.64 -3.96 -5.71
C PHE A 84 -15.05 -3.73 -5.15
N SER A 85 -15.61 -2.52 -5.32
CA SER A 85 -17.01 -2.24 -4.97
C SER A 85 -17.96 -3.19 -5.70
N GLU A 86 -17.76 -3.39 -7.01
CA GLU A 86 -18.51 -4.35 -7.80
C GLU A 86 -18.30 -5.79 -7.32
N ALA A 87 -17.05 -6.21 -7.14
CA ALA A 87 -16.70 -7.56 -6.68
C ALA A 87 -17.28 -7.89 -5.29
N ALA A 88 -17.39 -6.90 -4.41
CA ALA A 88 -17.91 -7.07 -3.05
C ALA A 88 -19.45 -6.99 -2.96
N SER A 89 -20.12 -6.41 -3.96
CA SER A 89 -21.52 -5.98 -3.91
C SER A 89 -22.57 -7.09 -3.72
N SER A 90 -22.27 -8.32 -4.12
CA SER A 90 -23.19 -9.47 -4.01
C SER A 90 -22.46 -10.75 -3.60
N ALA A 91 -23.19 -11.72 -3.04
CA ALA A 91 -22.61 -13.01 -2.69
C ALA A 91 -22.06 -13.77 -3.91
N GLU A 92 -22.72 -13.63 -5.06
CA GLU A 92 -22.28 -14.22 -6.33
C GLU A 92 -20.95 -13.61 -6.80
N ASN A 93 -20.86 -12.27 -6.80
CA ASN A 93 -19.65 -11.55 -7.22
C ASN A 93 -18.47 -11.87 -6.30
N ARG A 94 -18.70 -11.91 -4.97
CA ARG A 94 -17.68 -12.30 -4.01
C ARG A 94 -17.20 -13.71 -4.25
N THR A 95 -18.11 -14.66 -4.48
CA THR A 95 -17.76 -16.05 -4.80
C THR A 95 -16.89 -16.14 -6.06
N LYS A 96 -17.24 -15.41 -7.12
CA LYS A 96 -16.46 -15.35 -8.37
C LYS A 96 -15.06 -14.79 -8.14
N PHE A 97 -14.96 -13.70 -7.37
CA PHE A 97 -13.70 -13.06 -7.03
C PHE A 97 -12.81 -13.98 -6.18
N ILE A 98 -13.38 -14.63 -5.17
CA ILE A 98 -12.67 -15.55 -4.27
C ILE A 98 -12.12 -16.76 -5.04
N ASN A 99 -12.94 -17.37 -5.89
CA ASN A 99 -12.53 -18.54 -6.68
C ASN A 99 -11.38 -18.21 -7.63
N SER A 100 -11.49 -17.10 -8.36
CA SER A 100 -10.45 -16.65 -9.28
C SER A 100 -9.16 -16.21 -8.56
N THR A 101 -9.30 -15.62 -7.37
CA THR A 101 -8.16 -15.31 -6.50
C THR A 101 -7.37 -16.59 -6.19
N TYR A 102 -8.01 -17.61 -5.62
CA TYR A 102 -7.30 -18.84 -5.27
C TYR A 102 -6.79 -19.63 -6.46
N GLU A 103 -7.49 -19.59 -7.60
CA GLU A 103 -6.98 -20.15 -8.84
C GLU A 103 -5.64 -19.50 -9.23
N LEU A 104 -5.58 -18.17 -9.22
CA LEU A 104 -4.39 -17.41 -9.61
C LEU A 104 -3.24 -17.62 -8.63
N LEU A 105 -3.51 -17.57 -7.32
CA LEU A 105 -2.51 -17.83 -6.28
C LEU A 105 -1.91 -19.23 -6.41
N SER A 106 -2.78 -20.24 -6.56
CA SER A 106 -2.37 -21.64 -6.69
C SER A 106 -1.56 -21.87 -7.97
N LYS A 107 -2.03 -21.32 -9.10
CA LYS A 107 -1.41 -21.48 -10.42
C LYS A 107 0.03 -20.96 -10.48
N TYR A 108 0.31 -19.86 -9.79
CA TYR A 108 1.63 -19.23 -9.81
C TYR A 108 2.46 -19.44 -8.55
N GLY A 109 1.92 -20.14 -7.54
CA GLY A 109 2.65 -20.51 -6.33
C GLY A 109 2.85 -19.37 -5.33
N PHE A 110 1.91 -18.43 -5.28
CA PHE A 110 1.89 -17.37 -4.26
C PHE A 110 1.52 -17.93 -2.88
N ASP A 111 2.07 -17.34 -1.82
CA ASP A 111 1.81 -17.71 -0.42
C ASP A 111 0.68 -16.89 0.21
N GLY A 112 0.10 -15.94 -0.52
CA GLY A 112 -0.94 -15.08 0.02
C GLY A 112 -1.43 -14.01 -0.94
N PHE A 113 -2.43 -13.27 -0.48
CA PHE A 113 -3.09 -12.21 -1.21
C PHE A 113 -3.14 -10.93 -0.36
N ASP A 114 -2.90 -9.81 -1.02
CA ASP A 114 -2.99 -8.48 -0.44
C ASP A 114 -4.05 -7.67 -1.21
N ILE A 115 -5.02 -7.11 -0.47
CA ILE A 115 -6.07 -6.27 -1.04
C ILE A 115 -5.71 -4.82 -0.83
N ASP A 116 -5.60 -4.07 -1.92
CA ASP A 116 -5.35 -2.64 -1.92
C ASP A 116 -6.54 -1.91 -2.56
N TRP A 117 -7.68 -1.95 -1.84
CA TRP A 117 -8.88 -1.22 -2.21
C TRP A 117 -8.80 0.20 -1.64
N GLU A 118 -8.67 1.19 -2.52
CA GLU A 118 -8.54 2.61 -2.18
C GLU A 118 -9.78 3.45 -2.56
N PHE A 119 -10.75 3.69 -1.69
CA PHE A 119 -11.02 3.04 -0.41
C PHE A 119 -12.50 2.66 -0.32
N PRO A 120 -12.89 1.60 0.42
CA PRO A 120 -14.29 1.24 0.60
C PRO A 120 -15.12 2.45 1.07
N ALA A 121 -16.29 2.69 0.47
CA ALA A 121 -17.20 3.77 0.86
C ALA A 121 -16.61 5.20 0.78
N TRP A 122 -15.45 5.38 0.15
CA TRP A 122 -14.78 6.68 0.01
C TRP A 122 -14.90 7.22 -1.43
N ASN A 123 -14.75 8.53 -1.58
CA ASN A 123 -14.67 9.22 -2.88
C ASN A 123 -15.82 8.87 -3.86
N GLY A 124 -17.06 8.84 -3.37
CA GLY A 124 -18.25 8.58 -4.17
C GLY A 124 -18.63 7.11 -4.33
N LEU A 125 -17.92 6.19 -3.67
CA LEU A 125 -18.31 4.78 -3.57
C LEU A 125 -19.45 4.57 -2.53
N PRO A 126 -20.31 3.54 -2.71
CA PRO A 126 -21.43 3.28 -1.81
C PRO A 126 -21.03 3.09 -0.34
N ALA A 127 -21.80 3.66 0.59
CA ALA A 127 -21.59 3.45 2.03
C ALA A 127 -21.65 1.97 2.45
N MET A 128 -22.39 1.15 1.71
CA MET A 128 -22.49 -0.30 1.93
C MET A 128 -21.14 -1.01 1.74
N ASP A 129 -20.20 -0.42 1.00
CA ASP A 129 -18.87 -1.00 0.79
C ASP A 129 -18.10 -1.24 2.08
N ARG A 130 -18.34 -0.41 3.11
CA ARG A 130 -17.79 -0.66 4.45
C ARG A 130 -18.19 -2.04 4.98
N ILE A 131 -19.44 -2.46 4.78
CA ILE A 131 -19.96 -3.76 5.23
C ILE A 131 -19.55 -4.86 4.25
N ASN A 132 -19.69 -4.62 2.95
CA ASN A 132 -19.34 -5.58 1.91
C ASN A 132 -17.85 -5.96 1.98
N PHE A 133 -16.98 -5.02 2.35
CA PHE A 133 -15.56 -5.31 2.53
C PHE A 133 -15.32 -6.31 3.65
N ILE A 134 -16.05 -6.22 4.78
CA ILE A 134 -15.97 -7.22 5.86
C ILE A 134 -16.47 -8.58 5.40
N LEU A 135 -17.56 -8.62 4.63
CA LEU A 135 -18.08 -9.86 4.07
C LEU A 135 -17.06 -10.51 3.13
N LEU A 136 -16.41 -9.71 2.28
CA LEU A 136 -15.36 -10.19 1.39
C LEU A 136 -14.17 -10.78 2.15
N LEU A 137 -13.65 -10.09 3.16
CA LEU A 137 -12.54 -10.59 3.98
C LEU A 137 -12.91 -11.86 4.75
N LYS A 138 -14.13 -11.92 5.28
CA LYS A 138 -14.67 -13.10 5.96
C LYS A 138 -14.73 -14.29 5.01
N GLU A 139 -15.33 -14.10 3.84
CA GLU A 139 -15.56 -15.17 2.87
C GLU A 139 -14.25 -15.67 2.25
N LEU A 140 -13.27 -14.78 2.00
CA LEU A 140 -11.90 -15.18 1.67
C LEU A 140 -11.32 -16.11 2.75
N ARG A 141 -11.26 -15.64 4.00
CA ARG A 141 -10.68 -16.45 5.09
C ARG A 141 -11.38 -17.81 5.26
N LEU A 142 -12.70 -17.88 5.11
CA LEU A 142 -13.46 -19.12 5.25
C LEU A 142 -13.29 -20.08 4.05
N ALA A 143 -13.06 -19.54 2.85
CA ALA A 143 -12.83 -20.33 1.67
C ALA A 143 -11.44 -21.01 1.68
N ASP A 144 -10.44 -20.41 2.34
CA ASP A 144 -9.15 -21.05 2.60
C ASP A 144 -9.20 -22.03 3.78
N LYS A 145 -9.86 -23.18 3.56
CA LYS A 145 -10.09 -24.22 4.59
C LYS A 145 -8.82 -24.79 5.24
N GLN A 146 -7.66 -24.62 4.61
CA GLN A 146 -6.39 -25.15 5.11
C GLN A 146 -5.53 -24.09 5.80
N ASP A 147 -6.01 -22.83 5.86
CA ASP A 147 -5.24 -21.69 6.34
C ASP A 147 -3.88 -21.60 5.62
N LYS A 148 -3.91 -21.85 4.30
CA LYS A 148 -2.72 -21.99 3.44
C LYS A 148 -2.16 -20.63 3.03
N TYR A 149 -3.02 -19.65 2.84
CA TYR A 149 -2.70 -18.36 2.24
C TYR A 149 -2.75 -17.25 3.29
N ILE A 150 -1.71 -16.42 3.29
CA ILE A 150 -1.68 -15.19 4.06
C ILE A 150 -2.66 -14.19 3.43
N LEU A 151 -3.47 -13.50 4.24
CA LEU A 151 -4.35 -12.42 3.79
C LEU A 151 -3.95 -11.11 4.45
N SER A 152 -3.53 -10.14 3.65
CA SER A 152 -3.26 -8.78 4.10
C SER A 152 -4.11 -7.74 3.37
N VAL A 153 -4.11 -6.53 3.91
CA VAL A 153 -4.84 -5.39 3.35
C VAL A 153 -3.96 -4.15 3.49
N ALA A 154 -3.77 -3.40 2.39
CA ALA A 154 -3.26 -2.04 2.44
C ALA A 154 -4.39 -1.08 2.87
N VAL A 155 -4.11 -0.23 3.85
CA VAL A 155 -5.15 0.60 4.49
C VAL A 155 -4.76 2.07 4.59
N ALA A 156 -5.77 2.94 4.55
CA ALA A 156 -5.58 4.37 4.68
C ALA A 156 -5.02 4.80 6.04
N ALA A 157 -4.26 5.90 6.02
CA ALA A 157 -3.77 6.58 7.21
C ALA A 157 -4.62 7.79 7.68
N PRO A 158 -5.27 8.59 6.81
CA PRO A 158 -6.06 9.74 7.26
C PRO A 158 -7.29 9.33 8.07
N LYS A 159 -7.53 10.00 9.20
CA LYS A 159 -8.65 9.71 10.13
C LYS A 159 -10.01 9.62 9.43
N THR A 160 -10.27 10.56 8.53
CA THR A 160 -11.55 10.70 7.82
C THR A 160 -11.86 9.48 6.96
N VAL A 161 -10.86 8.99 6.22
CA VAL A 161 -10.99 7.75 5.44
C VAL A 161 -11.18 6.56 6.37
N ILE A 162 -10.37 6.47 7.45
CA ILE A 162 -10.46 5.36 8.40
C ILE A 162 -11.85 5.19 8.98
N ASP A 163 -12.46 6.28 9.45
CA ASP A 163 -13.78 6.24 10.11
C ASP A 163 -14.92 5.86 9.16
N VAL A 164 -14.79 6.21 7.88
CA VAL A 164 -15.79 5.93 6.85
C VAL A 164 -15.64 4.51 6.30
N SER A 165 -14.41 4.09 6.01
CA SER A 165 -14.13 2.91 5.20
C SER A 165 -14.02 1.60 6.00
N TYR A 166 -13.64 1.65 7.28
CA TYR A 166 -13.19 0.44 7.98
C TYR A 166 -13.96 0.12 9.25
N ASP A 167 -14.36 -1.15 9.39
CA ASP A 167 -14.74 -1.76 10.67
C ASP A 167 -13.54 -2.58 11.19
N ILE A 168 -12.66 -1.88 11.90
CA ILE A 168 -11.34 -2.37 12.29
C ILE A 168 -11.40 -3.66 13.14
N PRO A 169 -12.24 -3.76 14.20
CA PRO A 169 -12.33 -4.99 14.98
C PRO A 169 -12.81 -6.19 14.18
N ASN A 170 -13.71 -6.00 13.21
CA ASN A 170 -14.17 -7.10 12.36
C ASN A 170 -13.17 -7.46 11.27
N MET A 171 -12.44 -6.49 10.70
CA MET A 171 -11.32 -6.77 9.78
C MET A 171 -10.24 -7.61 10.46
N ALA A 172 -9.85 -7.25 11.68
CA ALA A 172 -8.78 -7.88 12.44
C ALA A 172 -9.00 -9.38 12.71
N LYS A 173 -10.24 -9.88 12.59
CA LYS A 173 -10.58 -11.30 12.72
C LYS A 173 -10.15 -12.13 11.51
N TYR A 174 -10.10 -11.52 10.32
CA TYR A 174 -9.95 -12.25 9.06
C TYR A 174 -8.59 -12.05 8.40
N VAL A 175 -7.92 -10.92 8.65
CA VAL A 175 -6.59 -10.63 8.08
C VAL A 175 -5.47 -11.11 8.99
N ASP A 176 -4.34 -11.50 8.43
CA ASP A 176 -3.11 -11.83 9.16
C ASP A 176 -2.44 -10.56 9.68
N PHE A 177 -2.38 -9.54 8.83
CA PHE A 177 -1.87 -8.21 9.12
C PHE A 177 -2.43 -7.18 8.14
N ILE A 178 -2.24 -5.91 8.45
CA ILE A 178 -2.53 -4.80 7.55
C ILE A 178 -1.26 -4.00 7.29
N ASN A 179 -1.16 -3.43 6.10
CA ASN A 179 -0.10 -2.53 5.67
C ASN A 179 -0.64 -1.09 5.75
N LEU A 180 -0.28 -0.35 6.79
CA LEU A 180 -0.71 1.04 6.95
C LEU A 180 0.05 1.93 5.95
N MET A 181 -0.68 2.55 5.04
CA MET A 181 -0.14 3.50 4.06
C MET A 181 0.12 4.85 4.72
N SER A 182 1.07 4.88 5.64
CA SER A 182 1.48 6.05 6.41
C SER A 182 2.43 6.95 5.62
N TYR A 183 2.00 7.34 4.43
CA TYR A 183 2.67 8.23 3.48
C TYR A 183 1.59 8.97 2.68
N ASP A 184 1.99 9.83 1.74
CA ASP A 184 1.10 10.70 0.96
C ASP A 184 0.24 11.63 1.84
N TYR A 185 0.72 11.95 3.05
CA TYR A 185 0.03 12.91 3.93
C TYR A 185 -0.01 14.31 3.31
N HIS A 186 1.04 14.64 2.57
CA HIS A 186 1.19 15.89 1.88
C HIS A 186 1.68 15.63 0.45
N ASP A 187 0.84 15.97 -0.50
CA ASP A 187 1.14 16.10 -1.93
C ASP A 187 0.48 17.39 -2.44
N TYR A 188 0.88 17.90 -3.60
CA TYR A 188 0.26 19.08 -4.17
C TYR A 188 -1.20 18.81 -4.54
N SER A 189 -2.08 19.67 -4.02
CA SER A 189 -3.45 19.79 -4.51
C SER A 189 -3.83 21.26 -4.61
N TRP A 190 -4.63 21.62 -5.61
CA TRP A 190 -5.03 23.00 -5.85
C TRP A 190 -5.77 23.63 -4.64
N TYR A 191 -6.47 22.81 -3.84
CA TYR A 191 -7.20 23.25 -2.65
C TYR A 191 -6.35 23.17 -1.35
N MET A 192 -5.17 22.55 -1.40
CA MET A 192 -4.16 22.53 -0.34
C MET A 192 -2.76 22.77 -0.96
N PRO A 193 -2.51 23.96 -1.55
CA PRO A 193 -1.33 24.21 -2.38
C PRO A 193 -0.10 24.58 -1.52
N PHE A 194 0.15 23.81 -0.46
CA PHE A 194 1.22 24.06 0.50
C PHE A 194 2.19 22.89 0.55
N THR A 195 3.48 23.17 0.64
CA THR A 195 4.50 22.13 0.78
C THR A 195 4.37 21.43 2.13
N GLY A 196 4.45 20.10 2.13
CA GLY A 196 4.54 19.30 3.34
C GLY A 196 5.45 18.10 3.14
N HIS A 197 5.74 17.39 4.24
CA HIS A 197 6.56 16.18 4.18
C HIS A 197 5.71 14.99 3.72
N ASN A 198 6.22 14.09 2.87
CA ASN A 198 5.47 12.91 2.40
C ASN A 198 4.96 12.02 3.56
N SER A 199 5.87 11.68 4.48
CA SER A 199 5.58 10.81 5.64
C SER A 199 6.22 11.34 6.93
N PRO A 200 5.65 12.39 7.56
CA PRO A 200 6.18 12.90 8.82
C PRO A 200 5.90 11.89 9.95
N LEU A 201 6.89 11.62 10.80
CA LEU A 201 6.72 10.70 11.93
C LEU A 201 5.79 11.28 13.00
N PHE A 202 5.93 12.58 13.28
CA PHE A 202 5.15 13.31 14.26
C PHE A 202 4.67 14.64 13.67
N LYS A 203 3.60 15.19 14.26
CA LYS A 203 3.17 16.56 13.98
C LYS A 203 4.22 17.60 14.39
N ARG A 204 4.18 18.75 13.75
CA ARG A 204 4.90 19.97 14.16
C ARG A 204 4.14 20.70 15.27
N SER A 205 4.84 21.56 16.00
CA SER A 205 4.28 22.35 17.11
C SER A 205 3.17 23.32 16.69
N VAL A 206 3.20 23.77 15.43
CA VAL A 206 2.23 24.70 14.84
C VAL A 206 0.97 24.00 14.29
N GLU A 207 1.01 22.68 14.15
CA GLU A 207 -0.10 21.92 13.57
C GLU A 207 -1.17 21.63 14.63
N SER A 208 -2.43 21.90 14.26
CA SER A 208 -3.60 21.72 15.11
C SER A 208 -4.78 21.13 14.33
N GLY A 209 -5.81 20.70 15.04
CA GLY A 209 -7.02 20.12 14.44
C GLY A 209 -6.71 18.91 13.55
N TYR A 210 -7.28 18.90 12.34
CA TYR A 210 -7.08 17.82 11.36
C TYR A 210 -5.60 17.68 10.94
N PHE A 211 -4.88 18.78 10.73
CA PHE A 211 -3.48 18.74 10.29
C PHE A 211 -2.55 18.07 11.31
N ALA A 212 -2.86 18.20 12.61
CA ALA A 212 -2.13 17.50 13.67
C ALA A 212 -2.27 15.97 13.62
N THR A 213 -3.19 15.44 12.80
CA THR A 213 -3.43 14.00 12.61
C THR A 213 -2.68 13.42 11.41
N LEU A 214 -2.13 14.27 10.52
CA LEU A 214 -1.47 13.87 9.28
C LEU A 214 -0.01 13.45 9.50
N ASN A 215 0.20 12.43 10.33
CA ASN A 215 1.52 11.86 10.61
C ASN A 215 1.44 10.40 11.04
N THR A 216 2.53 9.67 10.80
CA THR A 216 2.64 8.23 10.99
C THR A 216 2.35 7.77 12.42
N ALA A 217 2.87 8.47 13.43
CA ALA A 217 2.65 8.09 14.83
C ALA A 217 1.16 8.20 15.21
N TRP A 218 0.50 9.28 14.80
CA TRP A 218 -0.92 9.48 15.09
C TRP A 218 -1.78 8.42 14.40
N SER A 219 -1.61 8.20 13.09
CA SER A 219 -2.41 7.23 12.33
C SER A 219 -2.22 5.80 12.85
N ALA A 220 -0.99 5.38 13.13
CA ALA A 220 -0.71 4.06 13.68
C ALA A 220 -1.38 3.86 15.05
N GLN A 221 -1.30 4.86 15.93
CA GLN A 221 -1.94 4.81 17.23
C GLN A 221 -3.47 4.79 17.11
N TYR A 222 -4.04 5.54 16.18
CA TYR A 222 -5.49 5.57 15.94
C TYR A 222 -6.04 4.21 15.49
N TRP A 223 -5.33 3.50 14.60
CA TRP A 223 -5.70 2.14 14.21
C TRP A 223 -5.73 1.18 15.41
N VAL A 224 -4.76 1.29 16.31
CA VAL A 224 -4.71 0.48 17.55
C VAL A 224 -5.86 0.84 18.49
N GLU A 225 -6.14 2.13 18.70
CA GLU A 225 -7.24 2.61 19.54
C GLU A 225 -8.61 2.15 19.02
N LYS A 226 -8.75 2.02 17.71
CA LYS A 226 -9.95 1.48 17.05
C LYS A 226 -10.07 -0.04 17.12
N GLY A 227 -9.13 -0.73 17.79
CA GLY A 227 -9.23 -2.15 18.11
C GLY A 227 -8.37 -3.07 17.23
N LEU A 228 -7.43 -2.54 16.44
CA LEU A 228 -6.45 -3.37 15.74
C LEU A 228 -5.40 -3.90 16.73
N PRO A 229 -5.14 -5.21 16.80
CA PRO A 229 -4.01 -5.74 17.54
C PRO A 229 -2.68 -5.20 17.00
N ARG A 230 -1.82 -4.67 17.88
CA ARG A 230 -0.49 -4.12 17.49
C ARG A 230 0.37 -5.08 16.68
N SER A 231 0.27 -6.39 16.94
CA SER A 231 1.00 -7.44 16.21
C SER A 231 0.56 -7.61 14.75
N LYS A 232 -0.59 -7.04 14.37
CA LYS A 232 -1.15 -7.07 13.01
C LYS A 232 -0.92 -5.76 12.24
N LEU A 233 -0.30 -4.75 12.85
CA LEU A 233 -0.04 -3.46 12.21
C LEU A 233 1.38 -3.41 11.65
N LEU A 234 1.51 -3.32 10.33
CA LEU A 234 2.77 -2.97 9.67
C LEU A 234 2.70 -1.50 9.26
N VAL A 235 3.72 -0.72 9.64
CA VAL A 235 3.81 0.72 9.35
C VAL A 235 4.54 0.91 8.02
N GLY A 236 3.91 1.61 7.08
CA GLY A 236 4.48 1.90 5.77
C GLY A 236 5.65 2.89 5.82
N ILE A 237 6.69 2.59 5.05
CA ILE A 237 7.88 3.43 4.90
C ILE A 237 8.04 3.74 3.41
N PRO A 238 7.78 4.97 2.94
CA PRO A 238 7.91 5.29 1.53
C PRO A 238 9.39 5.39 1.14
N THR A 239 9.76 4.76 0.03
CA THR A 239 11.07 4.93 -0.62
C THR A 239 10.99 5.94 -1.78
N TYR A 240 10.10 6.91 -1.66
CA TYR A 240 9.84 7.97 -2.62
C TYR A 240 9.44 9.28 -1.90
N SER A 241 9.42 10.38 -2.64
CA SER A 241 9.01 11.69 -2.16
C SER A 241 8.14 12.43 -3.17
N HIS A 242 7.30 13.34 -2.68
CA HIS A 242 6.61 14.33 -3.50
C HIS A 242 7.42 15.61 -3.60
N SER A 243 7.43 16.21 -4.78
CA SER A 243 8.14 17.48 -5.02
C SER A 243 7.18 18.57 -5.48
N TYR A 244 7.50 19.81 -5.11
CA TYR A 244 6.66 20.97 -5.31
C TYR A 244 7.34 22.02 -6.20
N LYS A 245 6.54 22.72 -7.01
CA LYS A 245 6.93 23.94 -7.69
C LYS A 245 6.49 25.14 -6.86
N LEU A 246 7.44 25.81 -6.22
CA LEU A 246 7.17 26.93 -5.32
C LEU A 246 6.65 28.16 -6.08
N VAL A 247 5.75 28.92 -5.45
CA VAL A 247 5.35 30.27 -5.92
C VAL A 247 6.56 31.20 -5.84
N VAL A 248 7.27 31.16 -4.71
CA VAL A 248 8.42 32.03 -4.41
C VAL A 248 9.63 31.15 -4.07
N PRO A 249 10.68 31.09 -4.92
CA PRO A 249 11.78 30.14 -4.76
C PRO A 249 12.54 30.21 -3.43
N PHE A 250 12.65 31.39 -2.81
CA PHE A 250 13.31 31.55 -1.52
C PHE A 250 12.43 31.18 -0.32
N MET A 251 11.12 30.98 -0.52
CA MET A 251 10.21 30.43 0.48
C MET A 251 10.12 28.92 0.29
N HIS A 252 11.12 28.19 0.77
CA HIS A 252 11.29 26.75 0.56
C HIS A 252 11.19 25.93 1.86
N GLY A 253 10.55 26.50 2.89
CA GLY A 253 10.26 25.80 4.14
C GLY A 253 8.97 24.99 4.05
N PHE A 254 8.57 24.38 5.17
CA PHE A 254 7.23 23.78 5.30
C PHE A 254 6.14 24.84 5.17
N ASP A 255 4.96 24.42 4.69
CA ASP A 255 3.78 25.26 4.41
C ASP A 255 4.02 26.40 3.39
N ALA A 256 5.11 26.35 2.63
CA ALA A 256 5.33 27.29 1.55
C ALA A 256 4.30 27.08 0.43
N ALA A 257 3.85 28.18 -0.17
CA ALA A 257 2.90 28.10 -1.27
C ALA A 257 3.53 27.50 -2.54
N ALA A 258 2.81 26.59 -3.18
CA ALA A 258 3.18 25.92 -4.42
C ALA A 258 2.14 26.19 -5.53
N VAL A 259 2.59 26.24 -6.78
CA VAL A 259 1.74 26.40 -7.98
C VAL A 259 1.51 25.09 -8.72
N GLY A 260 2.07 23.99 -8.23
CA GLY A 260 2.03 22.69 -8.89
C GLY A 260 2.98 21.69 -8.28
N ASN A 261 2.90 20.47 -8.81
CA ASN A 261 3.96 19.50 -8.69
C ASN A 261 5.26 20.05 -9.28
N GLY A 262 6.38 19.73 -8.61
CA GLY A 262 7.73 20.03 -9.07
C GLY A 262 8.15 19.04 -10.15
N LEU A 263 9.05 18.14 -9.79
CA LEU A 263 9.42 16.98 -10.61
C LEU A 263 8.40 15.82 -10.46
N GLY A 264 7.33 16.01 -9.68
CA GLY A 264 6.36 14.97 -9.33
C GLY A 264 6.85 14.07 -8.20
N GLU A 265 6.43 12.81 -8.25
CA GLU A 265 6.94 11.75 -7.40
C GLU A 265 8.37 11.36 -7.82
N LEU A 266 9.28 11.24 -6.87
CA LEU A 266 10.67 10.87 -7.08
C LEU A 266 11.01 9.66 -6.22
N SER A 267 11.63 8.64 -6.81
CA SER A 267 12.24 7.54 -6.05
C SER A 267 13.37 8.07 -5.16
N TYR A 268 13.74 7.31 -4.13
CA TYR A 268 14.88 7.65 -3.28
C TYR A 268 16.17 7.89 -4.07
N SER A 269 16.43 7.09 -5.11
CA SER A 269 17.60 7.30 -5.99
C SER A 269 17.52 8.60 -6.79
N GLU A 270 16.34 8.97 -7.29
CA GLU A 270 16.14 10.24 -8.01
C GLU A 270 16.28 11.46 -7.07
N VAL A 271 15.92 11.30 -5.80
CA VAL A 271 16.18 12.30 -4.76
C VAL A 271 17.68 12.45 -4.49
N CYS A 272 18.45 11.35 -4.41
CA CYS A 272 19.91 11.40 -4.30
C CYS A 272 20.54 12.16 -5.48
N ASP A 273 20.17 11.80 -6.71
CA ASP A 273 20.63 12.47 -7.93
C ASP A 273 20.32 13.99 -7.91
N PHE A 274 19.15 14.36 -7.40
CA PHE A 274 18.75 15.75 -7.27
C PHE A 274 19.68 16.54 -6.34
N PHE A 275 20.10 15.94 -5.22
CA PHE A 275 21.06 16.56 -4.29
C PHE A 275 22.48 16.62 -4.86
N GLU A 276 22.94 15.56 -5.55
CA GLU A 276 24.27 15.52 -6.16
C GLU A 276 24.44 16.57 -7.27
N ARG A 277 23.43 16.72 -8.14
CA ARG A 277 23.44 17.74 -9.19
C ARG A 277 23.51 19.17 -8.62
N ARG A 278 22.87 19.42 -7.48
CA ARG A 278 22.94 20.72 -6.78
C ARG A 278 24.29 21.01 -6.16
N CYS A 279 24.99 20.00 -5.63
CA CYS A 279 26.34 20.15 -5.10
C CYS A 279 27.36 20.48 -6.21
N ASN A 280 27.17 19.92 -7.41
CA ASN A 280 28.05 20.22 -8.55
C ASN A 280 27.71 21.56 -9.25
N SER A 281 26.48 22.05 -9.16
CA SER A 281 26.08 23.35 -9.72
C SER A 281 26.44 24.55 -8.83
N SER A 282 26.89 24.33 -7.59
CA SER A 282 27.34 25.38 -6.67
C SER A 282 28.87 25.61 -6.72
N VAL A 283 29.57 24.96 -7.67
CA VAL A 283 31.02 25.11 -7.95
C VAL A 283 31.25 25.80 -9.31
N ARG A 284 30.28 26.54 -9.85
CA ARG A 284 30.46 27.38 -11.05
C ARG A 284 29.83 28.75 -10.86
#